data_AF-A0A2D8KQK8-F1
#
_entry.id   AF-A0A2D8KQK8-F1
#
_cell.length_a   1.000
_cell.length_b   1.000
_cell.length_c   1.000
_cell.angle_alpha   90.00
_cell.angle_beta   90.00
_cell.angle_gamma   90.00
#
_symmetry.space_group_name_H-M   'P 1'
#
loop_
_entity.id
_entity.type
_entity.pdbx_description
1 polymer ?
#
loop_
_entity_poly.entity_id
_entity_poly.type
_entity_poly.pdbx_seq_one_letter_code
_entity_poly.pdbx_strand_id
1 'polypeptide(L)' 'MSLLIVCPGRDPENWIETIRKKDSAIECYAYPEDHQKEDVEFALTWNHPRGIFK' A
#
# COMPACT_ATOMS: atom_id res chain seq x y z
N MET A 1 -10.85 0.81 -6.49
CA MET A 1 -10.39 1.28 -5.17
C MET A 1 -8.93 0.90 -5.04
N SER A 2 -8.11 1.77 -4.47
CA SER A 2 -6.66 1.60 -4.40
C SER A 2 -6.13 1.80 -2.99
N LEU A 3 -5.13 1.01 -2.64
CA LEU A 3 -4.55 0.95 -1.32
C LEU A 3 -3.02 0.98 -1.41
N LEU A 4 -2.41 2.01 -0.83
CA LEU A 4 -0.97 2.09 -0.64
C LEU A 4 -0.57 1.46 0.70
N ILE A 5 0.34 0.50 0.68
CA ILE A 5 0.90 -0.16 1.85
C ILE A 5 2.30 0.40 2.11
N VAL A 6 2.48 1.05 3.26
CA VAL A 6 3.76 1.62 3.71
C VAL A 6 4.21 0.93 4.98
N CYS A 7 5.08 -0.07 4.86
CA CYS A 7 5.60 -0.82 6.00
C CYS A 7 7.13 -1.06 5.91
N PRO A 8 7.96 -0.01 6.05
CA PRO A 8 9.41 -0.18 6.09
C PRO A 8 9.83 -1.20 7.15
N GLY A 9 10.67 -2.17 6.75
CA GLY A 9 11.16 -3.24 7.62
C GLY A 9 10.23 -4.46 7.75
N ARG A 10 9.14 -4.52 6.98
CA ARG A 10 8.28 -5.71 6.83
C ARG A 10 8.04 -6.00 5.36
N ASP A 11 7.72 -7.26 5.09
CA ASP A 11 7.29 -7.69 3.76
C ASP A 11 5.79 -7.41 3.56
N PRO A 12 5.43 -6.52 2.60
CA PRO A 12 4.04 -6.21 2.27
C PRO A 12 3.33 -7.31 1.46
N GLU A 13 4.04 -8.26 0.84
CA GLU A 13 3.46 -9.24 -0.10
C GLU A 13 2.34 -10.06 0.54
N ASN A 14 2.54 -10.53 1.78
CA ASN A 14 1.53 -11.28 2.52
C ASN A 14 0.21 -10.51 2.67
N TRP A 15 0.29 -9.19 2.83
CA TRP A 15 -0.88 -8.32 2.97
C TRP A 15 -1.53 -8.11 1.61
N ILE A 16 -0.74 -7.84 0.58
CA ILE A 16 -1.20 -7.68 -0.81
C ILE A 16 -1.95 -8.93 -1.27
N GLU A 17 -1.38 -10.11 -1.08
CA GLU A 17 -2.02 -11.36 -1.45
C GLU A 17 -3.33 -11.58 -0.69
N THR A 18 -3.35 -11.33 0.62
CA THR A 18 -4.54 -11.54 1.44
C THR A 18 -5.66 -10.59 1.06
N ILE A 19 -5.32 -9.32 0.78
CA ILE A 19 -6.28 -8.30 0.36
C ILE A 19 -6.84 -8.67 -1.03
N ARG A 20 -5.97 -8.99 -2.00
CA ARG A 20 -6.39 -9.42 -3.35
C ARG A 20 -7.23 -10.70 -3.33
N LYS A 21 -6.94 -11.65 -2.43
CA LYS A 21 -7.74 -12.88 -2.24
C LYS A 21 -9.14 -12.57 -1.68
N LYS A 22 -9.27 -11.54 -0.86
CA LYS A 22 -10.53 -11.16 -0.23
C LYS A 22 -11.38 -10.25 -1.11
N ASP A 23 -10.73 -9.35 -1.84
CA ASP A 23 -11.34 -8.45 -2.79
C ASP A 23 -10.35 -8.12 -3.92
N SER A 24 -10.61 -8.67 -5.11
CA SER A 24 -9.77 -8.46 -6.29
C SER A 24 -9.99 -7.11 -6.97
N ALA A 25 -10.98 -6.32 -6.55
CA ALA A 25 -11.22 -4.97 -7.07
C ALA A 25 -10.37 -3.90 -6.36
N ILE A 26 -9.62 -4.29 -5.33
CA ILE A 26 -8.68 -3.42 -4.60
C ILE A 26 -7.29 -3.52 -5.22
N GLU A 27 -6.88 -2.46 -5.89
CA GLU A 27 -5.52 -2.29 -6.39
C GLU A 27 -4.58 -1.98 -5.23
N CYS A 28 -3.60 -2.86 -5.00
CA CYS A 28 -2.66 -2.71 -3.90
C CYS A 28 -1.27 -2.32 -4.42
N TYR A 29 -0.68 -1.29 -3.81
CA TYR A 29 0.68 -0.81 -4.09
C TYR A 29 1.55 -0.91 -2.84
N ALA A 30 2.83 -1.26 -3.00
CA ALA A 30 3.80 -1.27 -1.91
C ALA A 30 4.76 -0.09 -2.01
N TYR A 31 5.01 0.62 -0.91
CA TYR A 31 6.14 1.54 -0.84
C TYR A 31 7.45 0.73 -0.65
N PRO A 32 8.54 1.05 -1.38
CA PRO A 32 8.78 2.25 -2.20
C PRO A 32 8.55 2.09 -3.71
N GLU A 33 7.76 1.11 -4.15
CA GLU A 33 7.51 0.92 -5.59
C GLU A 33 6.81 2.13 -6.20
N ASP A 34 7.15 2.41 -7.47
CA ASP A 34 6.62 3.54 -8.21
C ASP A 34 5.17 3.25 -8.63
N HIS A 35 4.27 4.17 -8.32
CA HIS A 35 2.86 4.11 -8.67
C HIS A 35 2.31 5.54 -8.78
N GLN A 36 1.25 5.70 -9.57
CA GLN A 36 0.57 6.98 -9.69
C GLN A 36 -0.11 7.32 -8.35
N LYS A 37 0.46 8.28 -7.63
CA LYS A 37 -0.04 8.72 -6.31
C LYS A 37 -1.46 9.28 -6.37
N GLU A 38 -1.82 9.85 -7.52
CA GLU A 38 -3.12 10.45 -7.80
C GLU A 38 -4.25 9.40 -7.78
N ASP A 39 -3.91 8.14 -8.05
CA ASP A 39 -4.87 7.05 -8.07
C ASP A 39 -5.07 6.41 -6.70
N VAL A 40 -4.31 6.78 -5.65
CA VAL A 40 -4.38 6.16 -4.31
C VAL A 40 -5.49 6.76 -3.46
N GLU A 41 -6.50 5.96 -3.12
CA GLU A 41 -7.63 6.36 -2.28
C GLU A 41 -7.35 6.17 -0.78
N PHE A 42 -6.63 5.10 -0.42
CA PHE A 42 -6.35 4.76 0.98
C PHE A 42 -4.87 4.42 1.20
N ALA A 43 -4.37 4.67 2.42
CA ALA A 43 -3.02 4.28 2.83
C ALA A 43 -3.06 3.46 4.13
N LEU A 44 -2.47 2.28 4.09
CA LEU A 44 -2.19 1.42 5.24
C LEU A 44 -0.73 1.59 5.65
N THR A 45 -0.49 2.00 6.89
CA THR A 45 0.88 2.36 7.33
C THR A 45 1.33 1.62 8.57
N TRP A 46 2.63 1.33 8.60
CA TRP A 46 3.35 0.83 9.76
C TRP A 46 4.73 1.46 9.83
N ASN A 47 5.02 2.24 10.88
CA ASN A 47 6.31 2.94 11.04
C ASN A 47 6.75 3.72 9.79
N HIS A 48 5.82 4.40 9.13
CA HIS A 48 6.07 5.07 7.85
C HIS A 48 7.10 6.21 8.00
N PRO A 49 7.91 6.48 6.95
CA PRO A 49 8.86 7.59 6.98
C PRO A 49 8.16 8.93 7.21
N ARG A 50 8.77 9.78 8.03
CA ARG A 50 8.20 11.07 8.39
C ARG A 50 8.08 11.96 7.14
N GLY A 51 6.88 12.45 6.86
CA GLY A 51 6.62 13.35 5.73
C GLY A 51 6.23 12.68 4.41
N ILE A 52 5.97 11.37 4.39
CA ILE A 52 5.56 10.65 3.18
C ILE A 52 4.15 11.04 2.67
N PHE A 53 3.28 11.55 3.54
CA PHE A 53 1.90 11.98 3.21
C PHE A 53 1.75 13.50 3.10
N LYS A 54 2.86 14.23 2.94
CA LYS A 54 2.83 15.68 2.73
C LYS A 54 2.72 16.02 1.26
#